data_AF-A0A2K0UKL5-F1
#
_entry.id   AF-A0A2K0UKL5-F1
#
_cell.length_a   1.000
_cell.length_b   1.000
_cell.length_c   1.000
_cell.angle_alpha   90.00
_cell.angle_beta   90.00
_cell.angle_gamma   90.00
#
_symmetry.space_group_name_H-M   'P 1'
#
loop_
_entity.id
_entity.type
_entity.pdbx_description
1 polymer ?
#
loop_
_entity_poly.entity_id
_entity_poly.type
_entity_poly.pdbx_seq_one_letter_code
_entity_poly.pdbx_strand_id
1 'polypeptide(L)'
;MNFQTPSEDGYNAPHARQNLAAYLSSNTPQSLRPVTAGNFGYSVSRPILAKRYFHDIFDQSLQANCPVEGWHTESGPCVYEAALAVSPVAQMADNVSIFKLICKSLGVEHGITPCFMAKPLHGLPGNSGHIHVSLNNLQGHNLFARDTPDPNPKWPDLTHLSDIGRQFLAGVITALPDIMPLLAPNINSYKRLVENYWAPVNVSWGFEDRLSSIRLVAPPSCKPSATRFEIRVPGADIHPHYALSAIFNAGMRGIKQQLEIPIPPEASRPEDQPAERLPSSLGSALERFSAKGSVAREIMGDEFVDFFALSRRHELRVWREAVTDWYIETA
;
A
#
# COMPACT_ATOMS: atom_id res chain seq x y z
N MET A 1 -1.96 8.48 8.90
CA MET A 1 -2.51 9.75 9.45
C MET A 1 -2.69 9.62 10.95
N ASN A 2 -2.45 10.68 11.73
CA ASN A 2 -2.52 10.63 13.20
C ASN A 2 -3.49 11.70 13.75
N PHE A 3 -4.46 11.26 14.55
CA PHE A 3 -5.49 12.11 15.16
C PHE A 3 -5.26 12.29 16.65
N GLN A 4 -5.68 13.40 17.22
CA GLN A 4 -5.84 13.53 18.66
C GLN A 4 -6.96 12.59 19.11
N THR A 5 -6.77 11.86 20.21
CA THR A 5 -7.80 10.96 20.74
C THR A 5 -8.80 11.77 21.58
N PRO A 6 -10.07 11.89 21.16
CA PRO A 6 -11.08 12.59 21.95
C PRO A 6 -11.56 11.76 23.14
N SER A 7 -12.15 12.44 24.14
CA SER A 7 -13.07 11.81 25.09
C SER A 7 -14.46 11.63 24.47
N GLU A 8 -15.38 10.98 25.17
CA GLU A 8 -16.79 10.89 24.72
C GLU A 8 -17.43 12.28 24.52
N ASP A 9 -17.10 13.24 25.38
CA ASP A 9 -17.59 14.63 25.33
C ASP A 9 -16.74 15.54 24.40
N GLY A 10 -15.77 14.96 23.68
CA GLY A 10 -14.90 15.67 22.75
C GLY A 10 -13.52 16.03 23.32
N TYR A 11 -12.96 17.16 22.88
CA TYR A 11 -11.53 17.50 23.10
C TYR A 11 -11.26 18.42 24.29
N ASN A 12 -12.29 19.02 24.89
CA ASN A 12 -12.14 20.05 25.94
C ASN A 12 -12.36 19.52 27.36
N ALA A 13 -12.25 18.20 27.57
CA ALA A 13 -12.50 17.55 28.85
C ALA A 13 -11.20 16.89 29.38
N PRO A 14 -10.30 17.65 30.04
CA PRO A 14 -8.96 17.18 30.42
C PRO A 14 -8.93 16.03 31.44
N HIS A 15 -10.05 15.74 32.09
CA HIS A 15 -10.20 14.64 33.05
C HIS A 15 -11.10 13.52 32.54
N ALA A 16 -11.73 13.68 31.38
CA ALA A 16 -12.56 12.64 30.80
C ALA A 16 -11.68 11.55 30.18
N ARG A 17 -12.10 10.30 30.35
CA ARG A 17 -11.41 9.18 29.75
C ARG A 17 -11.51 9.26 28.22
N GLN A 18 -10.39 9.11 27.54
CA GLN A 18 -10.36 9.02 26.08
C GLN A 18 -11.21 7.85 25.59
N ASN A 19 -12.09 8.12 24.63
CA ASN A 19 -13.03 7.14 24.10
C ASN A 19 -13.45 7.52 22.68
N LEU A 20 -12.59 7.17 21.72
CA LEU A 20 -12.84 7.43 20.29
C LEU A 20 -14.14 6.78 19.79
N ALA A 21 -14.46 5.58 20.26
CA ALA A 21 -15.64 4.84 19.80
C ALA A 21 -16.93 5.56 20.22
N ALA A 22 -17.03 5.96 21.49
CA ALA A 22 -18.17 6.75 21.96
C ALA A 22 -18.26 8.10 21.23
N TYR A 23 -17.13 8.80 21.06
CA TYR A 23 -17.11 10.06 20.31
C TYR A 23 -17.65 9.89 18.87
N LEU A 24 -17.23 8.85 18.14
CA LEU A 24 -17.68 8.57 16.77
C LEU A 24 -19.11 8.01 16.68
N SER A 25 -19.74 7.61 17.79
CA SER A 25 -21.16 7.23 17.80
C SER A 25 -22.10 8.44 17.66
N SER A 26 -21.60 9.64 17.98
CA SER A 26 -22.37 10.90 17.91
C SER A 26 -21.76 11.96 17.01
N ASN A 27 -20.59 11.68 16.42
CA ASN A 27 -19.86 12.63 15.56
C ASN A 27 -19.34 11.93 14.31
N THR A 28 -19.26 12.67 13.20
CA THR A 28 -18.72 12.14 11.95
C THR A 28 -17.20 11.99 11.99
N PRO A 29 -16.59 11.08 11.21
CA PRO A 29 -15.13 10.96 11.12
C PRO A 29 -14.41 12.26 10.72
N GLN A 30 -15.08 13.16 10.00
CA GLN A 30 -14.57 14.47 9.61
C GLN A 30 -14.33 15.40 10.81
N SER A 31 -15.00 15.15 11.95
CA SER A 31 -14.78 15.89 13.19
C SER A 31 -13.47 15.51 13.92
N LEU A 32 -12.76 14.48 13.46
CA LEU A 32 -11.49 14.08 14.03
C LEU A 32 -10.41 15.14 13.77
N ARG A 33 -9.74 15.58 14.85
CA ARG A 33 -8.70 16.60 14.77
C ARG A 33 -7.35 15.93 14.52
N PRO A 34 -6.68 16.19 13.38
CA PRO A 34 -5.31 15.71 13.19
C PRO A 34 -4.39 16.38 14.22
N VAL A 35 -3.35 15.68 14.66
CA VAL A 35 -2.39 16.23 15.63
C VAL A 35 -1.71 17.50 15.10
N THR A 36 -1.47 17.55 13.79
CA THR A 36 -1.00 18.75 13.07
C THR A 36 -1.83 18.98 11.81
N ALA A 37 -2.14 20.24 11.50
CA ALA A 37 -2.99 20.62 10.37
C ALA A 37 -2.18 20.96 9.10
N GLY A 38 -2.83 20.88 7.93
CA GLY A 38 -2.29 21.30 6.64
C GLY A 38 -1.40 20.28 5.93
N ASN A 39 -0.98 20.61 4.70
CA ASN A 39 -0.25 19.71 3.82
C ASN A 39 1.26 20.03 3.83
N PHE A 40 2.00 19.41 4.75
CA PHE A 40 3.41 19.72 5.00
C PHE A 40 4.29 18.47 4.89
N GLY A 41 4.29 17.85 3.70
CA GLY A 41 5.20 16.75 3.38
C GLY A 41 6.66 17.15 3.52
N TYR A 42 7.51 16.23 3.99
CA TYR A 42 8.95 16.41 4.24
C TYR A 42 9.32 17.59 5.17
N SER A 43 8.39 18.08 5.99
CA SER A 43 8.65 19.13 6.96
C SER A 43 9.45 18.61 8.15
N VAL A 44 10.61 19.22 8.39
CA VAL A 44 11.46 18.93 9.55
C VAL A 44 10.93 19.49 10.87
N SER A 45 10.10 20.54 10.82
CA SER A 45 9.60 21.22 12.02
C SER A 45 8.26 20.65 12.50
N ARG A 46 7.48 20.04 11.62
CA ARG A 46 6.16 19.47 11.96
C ARG A 46 6.19 18.41 13.06
N PRO A 47 7.16 17.47 13.08
CA PRO A 47 7.25 16.49 14.16
C PRO A 47 7.45 17.10 15.55
N ILE A 48 7.97 18.33 15.67
CA ILE A 48 8.23 18.99 16.97
C ILE A 48 6.94 19.12 17.81
N LEU A 49 5.78 19.29 17.16
CA LEU A 49 4.49 19.43 17.84
C LEU A 49 4.02 18.14 18.54
N ALA A 50 4.53 16.98 18.11
CA ALA A 50 4.27 15.67 18.72
C ALA A 50 5.59 14.92 18.94
N LYS A 51 6.62 15.65 19.37
CA LYS A 51 8.02 15.19 19.37
C LYS A 51 8.20 13.84 20.06
N ARG A 52 7.60 13.66 21.24
CA ARG A 52 7.73 12.42 22.03
C ARG A 52 7.13 11.24 21.27
N TYR A 53 5.85 11.32 20.91
CA TYR A 53 5.19 10.28 20.09
C TYR A 53 5.98 9.94 18.81
N PHE A 54 6.48 10.95 18.10
CA PHE A 54 7.26 10.75 16.88
C PHE A 54 8.56 9.98 17.13
N HIS A 55 9.35 10.34 18.15
CA HIS A 55 10.60 9.66 18.46
C HIS A 55 10.40 8.31 19.16
N ASP A 56 9.41 8.20 20.05
CA ASP A 56 9.11 6.95 20.75
C ASP A 56 8.73 5.85 19.75
N ILE A 57 8.00 6.17 18.67
CA ILE A 57 7.72 5.19 17.60
C ILE A 57 9.03 4.68 16.98
N PHE A 58 9.94 5.59 16.64
CA PHE A 58 11.22 5.22 16.03
C PHE A 58 12.06 4.35 16.97
N ASP A 59 12.21 4.78 18.23
CA ASP A 59 13.03 4.11 19.23
C ASP A 59 12.43 2.75 19.64
N GLN A 60 11.12 2.67 19.85
CA GLN A 60 10.45 1.40 20.19
C GLN A 60 10.45 0.41 19.02
N SER A 61 10.34 0.91 17.78
CA SER A 61 10.43 0.04 16.60
C SER A 61 11.81 -0.61 16.50
N LEU A 62 12.89 0.15 16.79
CA LEU A 62 14.24 -0.40 16.88
C LEU A 62 14.37 -1.43 18.00
N GLN A 63 13.84 -1.16 19.20
CA GLN A 63 13.86 -2.09 20.33
C GLN A 63 13.09 -3.38 20.05
N ALA A 64 12.02 -3.32 19.25
CA ALA A 64 11.22 -4.45 18.85
C ALA A 64 11.80 -5.24 17.65
N ASN A 65 13.03 -4.98 17.23
CA ASN A 65 13.66 -5.54 16.02
C ASN A 65 12.87 -5.27 14.72
N CYS A 66 12.17 -4.13 14.68
CA CYS A 66 11.48 -3.59 13.51
C CYS A 66 12.14 -2.26 13.10
N PRO A 67 13.39 -2.28 12.62
CA PRO A 67 14.11 -1.04 12.30
C PRO A 67 13.39 -0.22 11.22
N VAL A 68 13.39 1.10 11.40
CA VAL A 68 12.85 2.09 10.46
C VAL A 68 14.04 2.81 9.81
N GLU A 69 14.19 2.71 8.49
CA GLU A 69 15.26 3.36 7.72
C GLU A 69 14.93 4.82 7.38
N GLY A 70 13.64 5.12 7.20
CA GLY A 70 13.16 6.46 6.90
C GLY A 70 11.93 6.78 7.74
N TRP A 71 11.93 7.94 8.38
CA TRP A 71 10.84 8.40 9.23
C TRP A 71 10.63 9.90 9.05
N HIS A 72 9.56 10.28 8.36
CA HIS A 72 9.29 11.68 8.02
C HIS A 72 7.81 11.97 7.90
N THR A 73 7.47 13.26 7.77
CA THR A 73 6.11 13.69 7.43
C THR A 73 5.83 13.50 5.95
N GLU A 74 4.59 13.18 5.62
CA GLU A 74 4.11 13.04 4.26
C GLU A 74 2.94 14.00 3.97
N SER A 75 2.49 13.99 2.72
CA SER A 75 1.40 14.83 2.24
C SER A 75 0.11 14.55 3.02
N GLY A 76 -0.49 15.62 3.56
CA GLY A 76 -1.70 15.60 4.36
C GLY A 76 -1.46 15.94 5.85
N PRO A 77 -2.54 16.24 6.60
CA PRO A 77 -2.43 16.64 7.99
C PRO A 77 -1.97 15.47 8.87
N CYS A 78 -0.82 15.67 9.52
CA CYS A 78 -0.17 14.71 10.40
C CYS A 78 -0.04 13.29 9.83
N VAL A 79 0.27 13.20 8.53
CA VAL A 79 0.66 11.96 7.89
C VAL A 79 2.16 11.76 8.12
N TYR A 80 2.53 10.59 8.62
CA TYR A 80 3.92 10.15 8.74
C TYR A 80 4.12 8.94 7.84
N GLU A 81 5.30 8.83 7.25
CA GLU A 81 5.75 7.67 6.49
C GLU A 81 6.93 7.02 7.21
N ALA A 82 6.81 5.71 7.44
CA ALA A 82 7.88 4.85 7.89
C ALA A 82 8.31 3.96 6.73
N ALA A 83 9.55 4.09 6.29
CA ALA A 83 10.22 3.09 5.50
C ALA A 83 10.83 2.06 6.45
N LEU A 84 10.20 0.89 6.57
CA LEU A 84 10.77 -0.21 7.35
C LEU A 84 12.00 -0.77 6.64
N ALA A 85 13.01 -1.15 7.41
CA ALA A 85 14.22 -1.72 6.84
C ALA A 85 13.92 -3.01 6.09
N VAL A 86 14.56 -3.17 4.93
CA VAL A 86 14.36 -4.37 4.12
C VAL A 86 14.72 -5.63 4.92
N SER A 87 13.86 -6.63 4.85
CA SER A 87 14.03 -7.90 5.57
C SER A 87 13.46 -9.06 4.73
N PRO A 88 13.83 -10.31 5.04
CA PRO A 88 13.21 -11.47 4.42
C PRO A 88 11.68 -11.40 4.49
N VAL A 89 10.99 -11.87 3.44
CA VAL A 89 9.55 -11.62 3.23
C VAL A 89 8.67 -11.99 4.43
N ALA A 90 8.95 -13.11 5.10
CA ALA A 90 8.20 -13.53 6.29
C ALA A 90 8.37 -12.54 7.46
N GLN A 91 9.62 -12.15 7.73
CA GLN A 91 9.94 -11.18 8.76
C GLN A 91 9.37 -9.79 8.43
N MET A 92 9.40 -9.38 7.16
CA MET A 92 8.77 -8.12 6.75
C MET A 92 7.26 -8.12 7.03
N ALA A 93 6.58 -9.25 6.81
CA ALA A 93 5.15 -9.37 7.10
C ALA A 93 4.84 -9.19 8.60
N ASP A 94 5.68 -9.77 9.45
CA ASP A 94 5.57 -9.63 10.90
C ASP A 94 5.92 -8.20 11.34
N ASN A 95 7.00 -7.63 10.80
CA ASN A 95 7.46 -6.28 11.08
C ASN A 95 6.38 -5.23 10.79
N VAL A 96 5.65 -5.34 9.67
CA VAL A 96 4.54 -4.42 9.37
C VAL A 96 3.42 -4.52 10.42
N SER A 97 3.10 -5.73 10.87
CA SER A 97 2.08 -5.95 11.91
C SER A 97 2.54 -5.40 13.27
N ILE A 98 3.78 -5.66 13.65
CA ILE A 98 4.42 -5.17 14.87
C ILE A 98 4.50 -3.63 14.84
N PHE A 99 4.94 -3.03 13.74
CA PHE A 99 5.01 -1.58 13.60
C PHE A 99 3.64 -0.92 13.79
N LYS A 100 2.59 -1.46 13.16
CA LYS A 100 1.21 -0.96 13.37
C LYS A 100 0.77 -1.09 14.83
N LEU A 101 1.16 -2.16 15.52
CA LEU A 101 0.86 -2.37 16.93
C LEU A 101 1.61 -1.36 17.82
N ILE A 102 2.90 -1.13 17.57
CA ILE A 102 3.73 -0.13 18.27
C ILE A 102 3.11 1.25 18.14
N CYS A 103 2.80 1.69 16.92
CA CYS A 103 2.14 2.97 16.69
C CYS A 103 0.83 3.08 17.48
N LYS A 104 -0.02 2.04 17.49
CA LYS A 104 -1.28 2.04 18.25
C LYS A 104 -1.06 2.05 19.75
N SER A 105 -0.08 1.31 20.26
CA SER A 105 0.24 1.25 21.70
C SER A 105 0.71 2.61 22.20
N LEU A 106 1.71 3.19 21.53
CA LEU A 106 2.20 4.52 21.83
C LEU A 106 1.12 5.59 21.59
N GLY A 107 0.25 5.37 20.62
CA GLY A 107 -0.93 6.21 20.41
C GLY A 107 -1.76 6.33 21.69
N VAL A 108 -2.08 5.22 22.34
CA VAL A 108 -2.83 5.23 23.62
C VAL A 108 -2.09 6.02 24.69
N GLU A 109 -0.77 5.85 24.81
CA GLU A 109 0.05 6.55 25.82
C GLU A 109 0.12 8.07 25.58
N HIS A 110 0.13 8.48 24.32
CA HIS A 110 0.27 9.88 23.92
C HIS A 110 -1.08 10.58 23.64
N GLY A 111 -2.21 9.89 23.79
CA GLY A 111 -3.53 10.43 23.45
C GLY A 111 -3.68 10.70 21.95
N ILE A 112 -3.10 9.84 21.12
CA ILE A 112 -3.09 9.91 19.67
C ILE A 112 -3.69 8.63 19.09
N THR A 113 -4.61 8.78 18.14
CA THR A 113 -5.16 7.66 17.37
C THR A 113 -4.46 7.60 16.01
N PRO A 114 -3.49 6.69 15.80
CA PRO A 114 -2.97 6.41 14.47
C PRO A 114 -4.02 5.70 13.62
N CYS A 115 -4.19 6.17 12.39
CA CYS A 115 -5.11 5.62 11.40
C CYS A 115 -4.35 5.16 10.16
N PHE A 116 -4.45 3.86 9.89
CA PHE A 116 -3.88 3.17 8.73
C PHE A 116 -4.91 2.89 7.63
N MET A 117 -6.16 3.39 7.77
CA MET A 117 -7.16 3.25 6.72
C MET A 117 -6.65 3.88 5.41
N ALA A 118 -6.90 3.26 4.26
CA ALA A 118 -6.41 3.77 2.97
C ALA A 118 -6.89 5.20 2.66
N LYS A 119 -8.13 5.55 3.01
CA LYS A 119 -8.67 6.90 2.87
C LYS A 119 -9.38 7.31 4.16
N PRO A 120 -8.67 7.95 5.12
CA PRO A 120 -9.28 8.32 6.40
C PRO A 120 -10.26 9.50 6.28
N LEU A 121 -9.92 10.48 5.45
CA LEU A 121 -10.68 11.72 5.29
C LEU A 121 -10.93 12.02 3.81
N HIS A 122 -12.13 12.53 3.52
CA HIS A 122 -12.50 13.03 2.21
C HIS A 122 -11.68 14.30 1.86
N GLY A 123 -11.38 14.49 0.56
CA GLY A 123 -10.63 15.67 0.07
C GLY A 123 -9.13 15.72 0.42
N LEU A 124 -8.61 14.74 1.17
CA LEU A 124 -7.20 14.68 1.58
C LEU A 124 -6.48 13.47 0.98
N PRO A 125 -5.13 13.49 0.89
CA PRO A 125 -4.35 12.31 0.50
C PRO A 125 -4.67 11.07 1.34
N GLY A 126 -4.63 9.90 0.71
CA GLY A 126 -4.81 8.62 1.40
C GLY A 126 -3.52 8.10 2.02
N ASN A 127 -3.62 7.09 2.90
CA ASN A 127 -2.45 6.38 3.41
C ASN A 127 -2.07 5.25 2.43
N SER A 128 -0.90 5.35 1.81
CA SER A 128 -0.31 4.30 0.99
C SER A 128 0.40 3.24 1.84
N GLY A 129 0.63 2.07 1.25
CA GLY A 129 1.47 1.02 1.79
C GLY A 129 2.31 0.42 0.67
N HIS A 130 3.14 1.23 0.01
CA HIS A 130 3.93 0.75 -1.14
C HIS A 130 4.87 -0.37 -0.70
N ILE A 131 5.01 -1.39 -1.56
CA ILE A 131 5.81 -2.57 -1.28
C ILE A 131 7.00 -2.58 -2.22
N HIS A 132 8.20 -2.43 -1.67
CA HIS A 132 9.44 -2.65 -2.40
C HIS A 132 9.82 -4.14 -2.34
N VAL A 133 10.12 -4.73 -3.49
CA VAL A 133 10.50 -6.15 -3.61
C VAL A 133 11.74 -6.33 -4.48
N SER A 134 12.69 -7.11 -3.96
CA SER A 134 13.85 -7.65 -4.69
C SER A 134 13.94 -9.16 -4.46
N LEU A 135 14.64 -9.85 -5.36
CA LEU A 135 14.89 -11.28 -5.23
C LEU A 135 16.40 -11.50 -5.17
N ASN A 136 16.89 -12.13 -4.10
CA ASN A 136 18.30 -12.45 -3.94
C ASN A 136 18.50 -13.97 -3.95
N ASN A 137 19.64 -14.43 -4.47
CA ASN A 137 20.06 -15.82 -4.30
C ASN A 137 20.61 -16.06 -2.86
N LEU A 138 20.95 -17.31 -2.55
CA LEU A 138 21.49 -17.70 -1.24
C LEU A 138 22.84 -17.03 -0.91
N GLN A 139 23.56 -16.53 -1.92
CA GLN A 139 24.80 -15.78 -1.77
C GLN A 139 24.56 -14.27 -1.60
N GLY A 140 23.31 -13.81 -1.58
CA GLY A 140 22.94 -12.40 -1.42
C GLY A 140 23.04 -11.56 -2.69
N HIS A 141 23.26 -12.17 -3.86
CA HIS A 141 23.27 -11.46 -5.14
C HIS A 141 21.84 -11.21 -5.64
N ASN A 142 21.57 -9.98 -6.05
CA ASN A 142 20.27 -9.53 -6.53
C ASN A 142 19.99 -10.05 -7.95
N LEU A 143 19.02 -10.96 -8.06
CA LEU A 143 18.65 -11.65 -9.29
C LEU A 143 17.86 -10.78 -10.27
N PHE A 144 17.36 -9.61 -9.87
CA PHE A 144 16.70 -8.68 -10.80
C PHE A 144 17.71 -7.83 -11.58
N ALA A 145 18.91 -7.65 -11.03
CA ALA A 145 19.97 -6.94 -11.71
C ALA A 145 20.68 -7.86 -12.72
N ARG A 146 21.19 -7.26 -13.79
CA ARG A 146 22.17 -7.89 -14.67
C ARG A 146 23.51 -7.19 -14.54
N ASP A 147 24.59 -7.95 -14.67
CA ASP A 147 25.96 -7.43 -14.54
C ASP A 147 26.33 -6.50 -15.70
N THR A 148 25.91 -6.85 -16.92
CA THR A 148 26.15 -6.08 -18.14
C THR A 148 24.84 -5.60 -18.74
N PRO A 149 24.73 -4.34 -19.22
CA PRO A 149 23.52 -3.84 -19.88
C PRO A 149 23.05 -4.74 -21.03
N ASP A 150 21.74 -4.82 -21.24
CA ASP A 150 21.20 -5.46 -22.44
C ASP A 150 21.59 -4.65 -23.69
N PRO A 151 22.26 -5.26 -24.69
CA PRO A 151 22.54 -4.57 -25.93
C PRO A 151 21.29 -4.33 -26.79
N ASN A 152 20.21 -5.08 -26.57
CA ASN A 152 18.98 -4.99 -27.37
C ASN A 152 17.71 -5.25 -26.53
N PRO A 153 17.42 -4.42 -25.51
CA PRO A 153 16.23 -4.60 -24.70
C PRO A 153 14.98 -4.24 -25.51
N LYS A 154 13.89 -4.98 -25.31
CA LYS A 154 12.57 -4.68 -25.94
C LYS A 154 12.13 -3.24 -25.71
N TRP A 155 12.42 -2.69 -24.53
CA TRP A 155 12.29 -1.28 -24.20
C TRP A 155 13.53 -0.78 -23.44
N PRO A 156 14.02 0.45 -23.68
CA PRO A 156 15.19 1.00 -23.00
C PRO A 156 15.11 0.96 -21.46
N ASP A 157 13.91 1.07 -20.89
CA ASP A 157 13.61 0.94 -19.45
C ASP A 157 14.11 -0.40 -18.85
N LEU A 158 14.24 -1.44 -19.66
CA LEU A 158 14.67 -2.78 -19.24
C LEU A 158 16.18 -3.03 -19.40
N THR A 159 16.95 -2.01 -19.81
CA THR A 159 18.38 -2.14 -20.15
C THR A 159 19.18 -2.81 -19.04
N HIS A 160 18.87 -2.57 -17.77
CA HIS A 160 19.58 -3.10 -16.61
C HIS A 160 18.80 -4.18 -15.83
N LEU A 161 17.66 -4.61 -16.35
CA LEU A 161 16.85 -5.65 -15.74
C LEU A 161 17.21 -7.02 -16.34
N SER A 162 17.48 -8.00 -15.48
CA SER A 162 17.73 -9.38 -15.87
C SER A 162 16.47 -10.05 -16.43
N ASP A 163 16.64 -11.20 -17.09
CA ASP A 163 15.50 -11.99 -17.56
C ASP A 163 14.60 -12.47 -16.41
N ILE A 164 15.19 -12.82 -15.26
CA ILE A 164 14.44 -13.15 -14.04
C ILE A 164 13.61 -11.94 -13.58
N GLY A 165 14.19 -10.74 -13.58
CA GLY A 165 13.48 -9.51 -13.23
C GLY A 165 12.33 -9.21 -14.20
N ARG A 166 12.54 -9.40 -15.50
CA ARG A 166 11.52 -9.22 -16.54
C ARG A 166 10.34 -10.18 -16.36
N GLN A 167 10.64 -11.45 -16.12
CA GLN A 167 9.64 -12.48 -15.90
C GLN A 167 8.87 -12.26 -14.59
N PHE A 168 9.56 -11.84 -13.51
CA PHE A 168 8.93 -11.45 -12.26
C PHE A 168 7.95 -10.28 -12.49
N LEU A 169 8.40 -9.23 -13.18
CA LEU A 169 7.56 -8.09 -13.54
C LEU A 169 6.33 -8.51 -14.35
N ALA A 170 6.51 -9.36 -15.37
CA ALA A 170 5.41 -9.89 -16.17
C ALA A 170 4.39 -10.67 -15.31
N GLY A 171 4.88 -11.48 -14.37
CA GLY A 171 4.05 -12.20 -13.41
C GLY A 171 3.22 -11.27 -12.52
N VAL A 172 3.82 -10.20 -11.99
CA VAL A 172 3.09 -9.22 -11.17
C VAL A 172 2.10 -8.41 -12.01
N ILE A 173 2.48 -7.93 -13.19
CA ILE A 173 1.59 -7.18 -14.11
C ILE A 173 0.33 -7.99 -14.41
N THR A 174 0.50 -9.25 -14.81
CA THR A 174 -0.62 -10.12 -15.22
C THR A 174 -1.52 -10.53 -14.06
N ALA A 175 -0.98 -10.63 -12.84
CA ALA A 175 -1.76 -10.96 -11.65
C ALA A 175 -2.48 -9.75 -11.03
N LEU A 176 -1.99 -8.53 -11.28
CA LEU A 176 -2.37 -7.33 -10.51
C LEU A 176 -3.90 -7.09 -10.43
N PRO A 177 -4.67 -7.17 -11.53
CA PRO A 177 -6.13 -6.99 -11.48
C PRO A 177 -6.84 -8.05 -10.64
N ASP A 178 -6.29 -9.26 -10.64
CA ASP A 178 -6.91 -10.44 -10.04
C ASP A 178 -6.62 -10.53 -8.55
N ILE A 179 -5.49 -9.99 -8.07
CA ILE A 179 -5.10 -10.00 -6.65
C ILE A 179 -5.54 -8.74 -5.88
N MET A 180 -6.32 -7.85 -6.51
CA MET A 180 -6.75 -6.59 -5.91
C MET A 180 -7.33 -6.70 -4.50
N PRO A 181 -8.18 -7.70 -4.16
CA PRO A 181 -8.69 -7.84 -2.79
C PRO A 181 -7.60 -8.09 -1.72
N LEU A 182 -6.38 -8.45 -2.10
CA LEU A 182 -5.25 -8.62 -1.18
C LEU A 182 -4.41 -7.34 -1.04
N LEU A 183 -4.48 -6.44 -2.02
CA LEU A 183 -3.75 -5.16 -2.05
C LEU A 183 -4.62 -3.96 -1.63
N ALA A 184 -5.93 -4.06 -1.87
CA ALA A 184 -6.97 -3.10 -1.53
C ALA A 184 -8.15 -3.85 -0.90
N PRO A 185 -8.01 -4.28 0.37
CA PRO A 185 -8.90 -5.28 0.96
C PRO A 185 -10.25 -4.73 1.40
N ASN A 186 -10.41 -3.42 1.56
CA ASN A 186 -11.62 -2.82 2.10
C ASN A 186 -12.32 -1.96 1.04
N ILE A 187 -13.62 -1.71 1.21
CA ILE A 187 -14.36 -0.72 0.38
C ILE A 187 -13.68 0.65 0.41
N ASN A 188 -13.14 1.03 1.57
CA ASN A 188 -12.40 2.28 1.75
C ASN A 188 -11.09 2.34 0.95
N SER A 189 -10.48 1.20 0.65
CA SER A 189 -9.26 1.12 -0.16
C SER A 189 -9.47 1.73 -1.55
N TYR A 190 -10.63 1.49 -2.16
CA TYR A 190 -10.98 1.99 -3.48
C TYR A 190 -11.31 3.49 -3.50
N LYS A 191 -11.53 4.12 -2.34
CA LYS A 191 -11.65 5.59 -2.23
C LYS A 191 -10.29 6.30 -2.28
N ARG A 192 -9.18 5.56 -2.07
CA ARG A 192 -7.81 6.03 -2.34
C ARG A 192 -7.46 5.89 -3.82
N LEU A 193 -7.91 4.82 -4.47
CA LEU A 193 -7.64 4.50 -5.89
C LEU A 193 -8.52 5.32 -6.83
N VAL A 194 -8.39 6.64 -6.73
CA VAL A 194 -9.06 7.61 -7.59
C VAL A 194 -8.02 8.50 -8.26
N GLU A 195 -8.34 8.99 -9.45
CA GLU A 195 -7.45 9.85 -10.22
C GLU A 195 -7.05 11.09 -9.39
N ASN A 196 -5.83 11.60 -9.63
CA ASN A 196 -5.24 12.80 -9.02
C ASN A 196 -4.69 12.71 -7.58
N TYR A 197 -4.59 11.53 -6.96
CA TYR A 197 -4.06 11.37 -5.59
C TYR A 197 -2.82 10.46 -5.46
N TRP A 198 -1.91 10.45 -6.44
CA TRP A 198 -0.68 9.63 -6.44
C TRP A 198 -0.90 8.11 -6.32
N ALA A 199 -2.13 7.64 -6.54
CA ALA A 199 -2.50 6.24 -6.49
C ALA A 199 -2.79 5.71 -7.89
N PRO A 200 -2.23 4.55 -8.28
CA PRO A 200 -2.44 3.99 -9.61
C PRO A 200 -3.87 3.45 -9.78
N VAL A 201 -4.49 3.76 -10.91
CA VAL A 201 -5.83 3.26 -11.32
C VAL A 201 -5.78 2.30 -12.51
N ASN A 202 -4.60 2.15 -13.11
CA ASN A 202 -4.35 1.33 -14.29
C ASN A 202 -3.31 0.25 -13.98
N VAL A 203 -3.34 -0.84 -14.75
CA VAL A 203 -2.24 -1.78 -14.85
C VAL A 203 -1.13 -1.14 -15.69
N SER A 204 -0.09 -0.69 -15.02
CA SER A 204 1.02 0.04 -15.65
C SER A 204 2.34 -0.19 -14.94
N TRP A 205 3.43 -0.04 -15.67
CA TRP A 205 4.77 -0.07 -15.12
C TRP A 205 5.66 0.96 -15.82
N GLY A 206 6.75 1.37 -15.18
CA GLY A 206 7.72 2.25 -15.79
C GLY A 206 9.01 2.38 -14.98
N PHE A 207 10.10 2.76 -15.66
CA PHE A 207 11.37 3.09 -15.00
C PHE A 207 11.25 4.42 -14.26
N GLU A 208 11.50 4.41 -12.95
CA GLU A 208 11.39 5.57 -12.06
C GLU A 208 10.03 6.30 -12.08
N ASP A 209 9.00 5.70 -12.67
CA ASP A 209 7.68 6.31 -12.80
C ASP A 209 6.84 6.12 -11.54
N ARG A 210 6.60 7.22 -10.81
CA ARG A 210 5.82 7.24 -9.57
C ARG A 210 4.29 7.26 -9.79
N LEU A 211 3.82 7.38 -11.02
CA LEU A 211 2.40 7.31 -11.35
C LEU A 211 1.98 5.89 -11.76
N SER A 212 2.92 5.10 -12.25
CA SER A 212 2.73 3.70 -12.59
C SER A 212 2.34 2.82 -11.38
N SER A 213 1.59 1.75 -11.65
CA SER A 213 1.22 0.78 -10.61
C SER A 213 2.40 -0.02 -10.07
N ILE A 214 3.42 -0.21 -10.92
CA ILE A 214 4.68 -0.88 -10.62
C ILE A 214 5.82 0.01 -11.09
N ARG A 215 6.59 0.57 -10.16
CA ARG A 215 7.79 1.35 -10.48
C ARG A 215 9.01 0.45 -10.49
N LEU A 216 9.75 0.45 -11.58
CA LEU A 216 11.07 -0.17 -11.65
C LEU A 216 12.11 0.84 -11.15
N VAL A 217 12.88 0.43 -10.13
CA VAL A 217 14.06 1.15 -9.64
C VAL A 217 15.28 0.33 -9.97
N ALA A 218 16.09 0.80 -10.92
CA ALA A 218 17.28 0.12 -11.42
C ALA A 218 18.37 1.15 -11.78
N PRO A 219 19.58 0.72 -12.15
CA PRO A 219 20.57 1.62 -12.74
C PRO A 219 19.99 2.40 -13.94
N PRO A 220 20.42 3.65 -14.16
CA PRO A 220 21.44 4.39 -13.39
C PRO A 220 20.93 5.03 -12.08
N SER A 221 19.65 4.93 -11.74
CA SER A 221 19.05 5.58 -10.56
C SER A 221 19.48 4.98 -9.23
N CYS A 222 19.97 3.73 -9.24
CA CYS A 222 20.56 3.07 -8.10
C CYS A 222 21.70 2.14 -8.51
N LYS A 223 22.45 1.62 -7.54
CA LYS A 223 23.42 0.54 -7.76
C LYS A 223 22.70 -0.76 -8.18
N PRO A 224 23.30 -1.64 -8.99
CA PRO A 224 22.68 -2.91 -9.40
C PRO A 224 22.15 -3.75 -8.24
N SER A 225 22.86 -3.82 -7.11
CA SER A 225 22.39 -4.57 -5.93
C SER A 225 21.13 -4.01 -5.28
N ALA A 226 20.73 -2.77 -5.61
CA ALA A 226 19.51 -2.12 -5.13
C ALA A 226 18.36 -2.15 -6.16
N THR A 227 18.50 -2.91 -7.26
CA THR A 227 17.44 -3.11 -8.25
C THR A 227 16.21 -3.76 -7.61
N ARG A 228 15.04 -3.16 -7.78
CA ARG A 228 13.80 -3.61 -7.15
C ARG A 228 12.58 -3.08 -7.88
N PHE A 229 11.43 -3.70 -7.61
CA PHE A 229 10.13 -3.15 -7.97
C PHE A 229 9.48 -2.49 -6.77
N GLU A 230 8.74 -1.41 -6.99
CA GLU A 230 7.86 -0.79 -6.01
C GLU A 230 6.41 -0.98 -6.49
N ILE A 231 5.64 -1.79 -5.76
CA ILE A 231 4.21 -2.02 -6.02
C ILE A 231 3.43 -0.94 -5.28
N ARG A 232 2.76 -0.05 -6.02
CA ARG A 232 2.20 1.21 -5.50
C ARG A 232 0.70 1.17 -5.26
N VAL A 233 0.04 0.11 -5.72
CA VAL A 233 -1.38 -0.17 -5.48
C VAL A 233 -1.73 -0.26 -3.99
N PRO A 234 -0.96 -0.95 -3.13
CA PRO A 234 -1.45 -1.24 -1.79
C PRO A 234 -1.63 -0.01 -0.90
N GLY A 235 -2.66 -0.06 -0.06
CA GLY A 235 -2.88 0.92 1.01
C GLY A 235 -2.20 0.51 2.31
N ALA A 236 -2.13 1.42 3.28
CA ALA A 236 -1.64 1.08 4.62
C ALA A 236 -2.58 0.10 5.36
N ASP A 237 -3.75 -0.20 4.82
CA ASP A 237 -4.78 -1.07 5.39
C ASP A 237 -4.67 -2.55 4.97
N ILE A 238 -3.63 -2.90 4.20
CA ILE A 238 -3.36 -4.30 3.85
C ILE A 238 -3.12 -5.19 5.06
N HIS A 239 -3.48 -6.47 4.90
CA HIS A 239 -2.92 -7.56 5.68
C HIS A 239 -1.55 -7.92 5.07
N PRO A 240 -0.43 -7.71 5.77
CA PRO A 240 0.90 -7.76 5.15
C PRO A 240 1.24 -9.16 4.63
N HIS A 241 0.92 -10.24 5.35
CA HIS A 241 1.18 -11.61 4.88
C HIS A 241 0.49 -11.93 3.55
N TYR A 242 -0.77 -11.53 3.37
CA TYR A 242 -1.51 -11.81 2.14
C TYR A 242 -1.00 -10.99 0.96
N ALA A 243 -0.74 -9.69 1.16
CA ALA A 243 -0.22 -8.83 0.11
C ALA A 243 1.17 -9.28 -0.35
N LEU A 244 2.08 -9.56 0.59
CA LEU A 244 3.44 -10.02 0.29
C LEU A 244 3.45 -11.40 -0.37
N SER A 245 2.63 -12.33 0.13
CA SER A 245 2.49 -13.67 -0.48
C SER A 245 1.96 -13.59 -1.91
N ALA A 246 0.96 -12.75 -2.17
CA ALA A 246 0.38 -12.58 -3.50
C ALA A 246 1.40 -12.02 -4.49
N ILE A 247 2.14 -10.97 -4.10
CA ILE A 247 3.19 -10.36 -4.94
C ILE A 247 4.31 -11.38 -5.21
N PHE A 248 4.77 -12.10 -4.17
CA PHE A 248 5.79 -13.12 -4.32
C PHE A 248 5.35 -14.23 -5.26
N ASN A 249 4.17 -14.83 -5.03
CA ASN A 249 3.70 -15.93 -5.86
C ASN A 249 3.38 -15.49 -7.30
N ALA A 250 2.87 -14.27 -7.51
CA ALA A 250 2.67 -13.70 -8.83
C ALA A 250 4.00 -13.56 -9.61
N GLY A 251 5.02 -12.99 -8.98
CA GLY A 251 6.33 -12.87 -9.60
C GLY A 251 7.01 -14.23 -9.85
N MET A 252 6.89 -15.17 -8.90
CA MET A 252 7.40 -16.54 -9.06
C MET A 252 6.67 -17.31 -10.16
N ARG A 253 5.37 -17.11 -10.33
CA ARG A 253 4.60 -17.65 -11.47
C ARG A 253 5.17 -17.13 -12.79
N GLY A 254 5.43 -15.83 -12.87
CA GLY A 254 6.06 -15.21 -14.04
C GLY A 254 7.41 -15.84 -14.40
N ILE A 255 8.27 -16.05 -13.40
CA ILE A 255 9.57 -16.74 -13.57
C ILE A 255 9.38 -18.18 -14.05
N LYS A 256 8.53 -18.96 -13.37
CA LYS A 256 8.30 -20.38 -13.69
C LYS A 256 7.76 -20.59 -15.10
N GLN A 257 6.88 -19.70 -15.55
CA GLN A 257 6.25 -19.75 -16.88
C GLN A 257 7.02 -18.96 -17.94
N GLN A 258 8.16 -18.33 -17.56
CA GLN A 258 8.98 -17.50 -18.44
C GLN A 258 8.16 -16.43 -19.17
N LEU A 259 7.24 -15.78 -18.45
CA LEU A 259 6.30 -14.84 -19.07
C LEU A 259 7.01 -13.64 -19.67
N GLU A 260 6.57 -13.26 -20.86
CA GLU A 260 6.92 -11.98 -21.44
C GLU A 260 6.08 -10.85 -20.85
N ILE A 261 6.68 -9.67 -20.72
CA ILE A 261 5.97 -8.47 -20.28
C ILE A 261 4.93 -8.11 -21.35
N PRO A 262 3.62 -8.08 -21.00
CA PRO A 262 2.54 -7.99 -21.99
C PRO A 262 2.25 -6.56 -22.45
N ILE A 263 2.72 -5.54 -21.71
CA ILE A 263 2.41 -4.13 -21.96
C ILE A 263 3.70 -3.29 -22.00
N PRO A 264 3.77 -2.23 -22.83
CA PRO A 264 4.90 -1.30 -22.82
C PRO A 264 5.00 -0.54 -21.49
N PRO A 265 6.18 0.02 -21.16
CA PRO A 265 6.28 0.97 -20.06
C PRO A 265 5.42 2.19 -20.35
N GLU A 266 4.92 2.85 -19.31
CA GLU A 266 3.93 3.92 -19.43
C GLU A 266 4.40 5.08 -20.33
N ALA A 267 5.68 5.44 -20.25
CA ALA A 267 6.28 6.48 -21.10
C ALA A 267 6.32 6.12 -22.60
N SER A 268 6.20 4.85 -22.95
CA SER A 268 6.18 4.35 -24.34
C SER A 268 4.81 3.79 -24.75
N ARG A 269 3.76 4.03 -23.97
CA ARG A 269 2.42 3.54 -24.26
C ARG A 269 1.81 4.30 -25.45
N PRO A 270 1.33 3.61 -26.49
CA PRO A 270 0.60 4.24 -27.59
C PRO A 270 -0.73 4.88 -27.13
N GLU A 271 -1.10 6.03 -27.68
CA GLU A 271 -2.35 6.74 -27.34
C GLU A 271 -3.61 5.91 -27.67
N ASP A 272 -3.54 5.06 -28.69
CA ASP A 272 -4.64 4.19 -29.14
C ASP A 272 -4.75 2.87 -28.34
N GLN A 273 -3.83 2.62 -27.40
CA GLN A 273 -3.81 1.43 -26.54
C GLN A 273 -3.96 1.81 -25.07
N PRO A 274 -5.21 2.13 -24.61
CA PRO A 274 -5.44 2.53 -23.24
C PRO A 274 -5.04 1.41 -22.28
N ALA A 275 -4.47 1.80 -21.15
CA ALA A 275 -4.09 0.85 -20.10
C ALA A 275 -5.34 0.13 -19.55
N GLU A 276 -5.19 -1.16 -19.23
CA GLU A 276 -6.23 -1.88 -18.51
C GLU A 276 -6.50 -1.21 -17.16
N ARG A 277 -7.78 -0.98 -16.83
CA ARG A 277 -8.17 -0.41 -15.55
C ARG A 277 -8.10 -1.46 -14.45
N LEU A 278 -7.54 -1.09 -13.31
CA LEU A 278 -7.70 -1.87 -12.08
C LEU A 278 -9.17 -1.81 -11.63
N PRO A 279 -9.68 -2.86 -10.99
CA PRO A 279 -10.97 -2.82 -10.31
C PRO A 279 -11.16 -1.56 -9.47
N SER A 280 -12.21 -0.80 -9.78
CA SER A 280 -12.54 0.47 -9.12
C SER A 280 -13.40 0.32 -7.85
N SER A 281 -13.76 -0.91 -7.49
CA SER A 281 -14.56 -1.20 -6.30
C SER A 281 -14.21 -2.58 -5.74
N LEU A 282 -14.48 -2.81 -4.45
CA LEU A 282 -14.34 -4.14 -3.84
C LEU A 282 -15.22 -5.17 -4.55
N GLY A 283 -16.42 -4.79 -5.01
CA GLY A 283 -17.32 -5.69 -5.74
C GLY A 283 -16.69 -6.22 -7.03
N SER A 284 -16.25 -5.33 -7.92
CA SER A 284 -15.60 -5.73 -9.18
C SER A 284 -14.25 -6.43 -8.95
N ALA A 285 -13.53 -6.08 -7.88
CA ALA A 285 -12.30 -6.78 -7.51
C ALA A 285 -12.57 -8.23 -7.08
N LEU A 286 -13.66 -8.48 -6.33
CA LEU A 286 -14.06 -9.81 -5.92
C LEU A 286 -14.54 -10.67 -7.09
N GLU A 287 -15.21 -10.07 -8.08
CA GLU A 287 -15.60 -10.76 -9.31
C GLU A 287 -14.37 -11.31 -10.04
N ARG A 288 -13.32 -10.48 -10.22
CA ARG A 288 -12.07 -10.92 -10.86
C ARG A 288 -11.29 -11.91 -10.00
N PHE A 289 -11.12 -11.63 -8.71
CA PHE A 289 -10.38 -12.49 -7.77
C PHE A 289 -10.96 -13.90 -7.65
N SER A 290 -12.29 -14.04 -7.68
CA SER A 290 -12.97 -15.33 -7.56
C SER A 290 -13.36 -15.97 -8.89
N ALA A 291 -13.04 -15.35 -10.03
CA ALA A 291 -13.30 -15.93 -11.35
C ALA A 291 -12.54 -17.26 -11.52
N LYS A 292 -13.13 -18.23 -12.22
CA LYS A 292 -12.53 -19.56 -12.42
C LYS A 292 -11.13 -19.52 -13.06
N GLY A 293 -10.89 -18.56 -13.96
CA GLY A 293 -9.60 -18.35 -14.62
C GLY A 293 -8.71 -17.30 -13.94
N SER A 294 -9.05 -16.86 -12.73
CA SER A 294 -8.30 -15.84 -12.02
C SER A 294 -6.89 -16.31 -11.70
N VAL A 295 -5.89 -15.46 -11.93
CA VAL A 295 -4.51 -15.72 -11.48
C VAL A 295 -4.44 -15.89 -9.97
N ALA A 296 -5.34 -15.24 -9.21
CA ALA A 296 -5.42 -15.40 -7.76
C ALA A 296 -5.65 -16.86 -7.34
N ARG A 297 -6.47 -17.61 -8.07
CA ARG A 297 -6.70 -19.05 -7.81
C ARG A 297 -5.46 -19.88 -8.06
N GLU A 298 -4.74 -19.58 -9.13
CA GLU A 298 -3.48 -20.26 -9.47
C GLU A 298 -2.41 -20.06 -8.39
N ILE A 299 -2.30 -18.85 -7.83
CA ILE A 299 -1.19 -18.50 -6.93
C ILE A 299 -1.51 -18.59 -5.43
N MET A 300 -2.79 -18.55 -5.05
CA MET A 300 -3.25 -18.63 -3.65
C MET A 300 -4.04 -19.90 -3.34
N GLY A 301 -4.53 -20.62 -4.36
CA GLY A 301 -5.38 -21.79 -4.20
C GLY A 301 -6.87 -21.44 -4.07
N ASP A 302 -7.71 -22.35 -4.55
CA ASP A 302 -9.17 -22.16 -4.63
C ASP A 302 -9.82 -21.95 -3.25
N GLU A 303 -9.44 -22.76 -2.25
CA GLU A 303 -10.02 -22.70 -0.91
C GLU A 303 -9.78 -21.33 -0.24
N PHE A 304 -8.55 -20.82 -0.34
CA PHE A 304 -8.22 -19.49 0.19
C PHE A 304 -9.02 -18.40 -0.54
N VAL A 305 -9.06 -18.45 -1.87
CA VAL A 305 -9.79 -17.47 -2.69
C VAL A 305 -11.28 -17.46 -2.32
N ASP A 306 -11.89 -18.63 -2.21
CA ASP A 306 -13.31 -18.74 -1.89
C ASP A 306 -13.60 -18.21 -0.48
N PHE A 307 -12.82 -18.64 0.52
CA PHE A 307 -13.00 -18.18 1.91
C PHE A 307 -12.75 -16.68 2.08
N PHE A 308 -11.66 -16.16 1.51
CA PHE A 308 -11.36 -14.73 1.59
C PHE A 308 -12.44 -13.91 0.89
N ALA A 309 -12.90 -14.35 -0.29
CA ALA A 309 -13.96 -13.66 -1.02
C ALA A 309 -15.28 -13.63 -0.24
N LEU A 310 -15.65 -14.70 0.47
CA LEU A 310 -16.85 -14.73 1.32
C LEU A 310 -16.81 -13.63 2.39
N SER A 311 -15.69 -13.47 3.09
CA SER A 311 -15.55 -12.44 4.14
C SER A 311 -15.69 -11.02 3.58
N ARG A 312 -15.11 -10.74 2.41
CA ARG A 312 -15.22 -9.43 1.74
C ARG A 312 -16.60 -9.18 1.14
N ARG A 313 -17.28 -10.21 0.62
CA ARG A 313 -18.68 -10.11 0.17
C ARG A 313 -19.61 -9.77 1.34
N HIS A 314 -19.36 -10.31 2.53
CA HIS A 314 -20.11 -9.95 3.72
C HIS A 314 -19.94 -8.46 4.07
N GLU A 315 -18.70 -7.94 4.09
CA GLU A 315 -18.46 -6.51 4.31
C GLU A 315 -19.16 -5.63 3.27
N LEU A 316 -19.13 -6.04 1.99
CA LEU A 316 -19.83 -5.34 0.92
C LEU A 316 -21.36 -5.32 1.13
N ARG A 317 -21.93 -6.43 1.61
CA ARG A 317 -23.36 -6.52 1.94
C ARG A 317 -23.71 -5.55 3.07
N VAL A 318 -22.97 -5.57 4.18
CA VAL A 318 -23.21 -4.68 5.33
C VAL A 318 -23.07 -3.22 4.92
N TRP A 319 -22.08 -2.88 4.09
CA TRP A 319 -21.93 -1.51 3.59
C TRP A 319 -23.09 -1.06 2.70
N ARG A 320 -23.65 -1.93 1.86
CA ARG A 320 -24.82 -1.59 1.02
C ARG A 320 -26.09 -1.32 1.83
N GLU A 321 -26.17 -1.84 3.06
CA GLU A 321 -27.28 -1.56 3.99
C GLU A 321 -27.15 -0.17 4.65
N ALA A 322 -25.95 0.45 4.62
CA ALA A 322 -25.72 1.76 5.20
C ALA A 322 -26.22 2.89 4.30
N VAL A 323 -27.12 3.71 4.82
CA VAL A 323 -27.53 4.98 4.18
C VAL A 323 -26.53 6.06 4.55
N THR A 324 -25.92 6.69 3.56
CA THR A 324 -24.94 7.77 3.76
C THR A 324 -25.59 9.15 3.69
N ASP A 325 -25.10 10.10 4.48
CA ASP A 325 -25.56 11.50 4.47
C ASP A 325 -25.50 12.16 3.09
N TRP A 326 -24.63 11.67 2.20
CA TRP A 326 -24.52 12.10 0.79
C TRP A 326 -25.88 12.19 0.09
N TYR A 327 -26.78 11.21 0.30
CA TYR A 327 -28.09 11.22 -0.37
C TYR A 327 -28.98 12.38 0.08
N ILE A 328 -28.85 12.81 1.34
CA ILE A 328 -29.58 13.96 1.88
C ILE A 328 -28.91 15.26 1.40
N GLU A 329 -27.58 15.32 1.39
CA GLU A 329 -26.82 16.50 0.94
C GLU A 329 -27.02 16.79 -0.56
N THR A 330 -27.32 15.78 -1.38
CA THR A 330 -27.54 15.92 -2.83
C THR A 330 -29.00 15.88 -3.28
N ALA A 331 -29.96 15.78 -2.35
CA ALA A 331 -31.40 15.80 -2.66
C ALA A 331 -31.92 17.23 -2.82
#